data_AF-A0A2V7FT23-F1
#
_entry.id   AF-A0A2V7FT23-F1
#
_cell.length_a   1.000
_cell.length_b   1.000
_cell.length_c   1.000
_cell.angle_alpha   90.00
_cell.angle_beta   90.00
_cell.angle_gamma   90.00
#
_symmetry.space_group_name_H-M   'P 1'
#
loop_
_entity.id
_entity.type
_entity.pdbx_description
1 polymer ?
#
loop_
_entity_poly.entity_id
_entity_poly.type
_entity_poly.pdbx_seq_one_letter_code
_entity_poly.pdbx_strand_id
1 'polypeptide(L)'
;KAGAIIIATGWDPYDAARIDNLGFGKYPDVITNVMLERLAAPSGPTKGKILRPSDGREVESAVFIQCAGSRDQNHLSYCSGICCLASLKEAAYLRERNPNARAHIFYIDLRTPGTYEFFQKKVLSDEHITIMKGKVARVTEDPATRRLVVEAEDILSAGKTRLAVDLVVLASGMVPSLARGAPAGLVALDGDHFVLAAQTGEGIFAAGCARAPVDVAASVQDATAAAALAIETIHTAAKR
;
A
#
# COMPACT_ATOMS: atom_id res chain seq x y z
N LYS A 1 -0.01 -34.30 -13.99
CA LYS A 1 -1.31 -34.06 -13.31
C LYS A 1 -1.02 -33.81 -11.83
N ALA A 2 -1.68 -32.84 -11.21
CA ALA A 2 -1.53 -32.51 -9.78
C ALA A 2 -2.80 -32.92 -9.03
N GLY A 3 -2.67 -33.30 -7.75
CA GLY A 3 -3.81 -33.68 -6.90
C GLY A 3 -4.52 -32.50 -6.23
N ALA A 4 -3.83 -31.37 -6.10
CA ALA A 4 -4.38 -30.08 -5.68
C ALA A 4 -3.52 -28.94 -6.22
N ILE A 5 -4.09 -27.73 -6.33
CA ILE A 5 -3.43 -26.51 -6.79
C ILE A 5 -3.68 -25.39 -5.76
N ILE A 6 -2.65 -24.66 -5.35
CA ILE A 6 -2.78 -23.47 -4.51
C ILE A 6 -2.33 -22.24 -5.29
N ILE A 7 -3.22 -21.27 -5.41
CA ILE A 7 -3.01 -19.99 -6.08
C ILE A 7 -2.53 -18.97 -5.04
N ALA A 8 -1.23 -18.78 -4.99
CA ALA A 8 -0.55 -17.81 -4.12
C ALA A 8 0.26 -16.81 -4.94
N THR A 9 -0.32 -16.31 -6.04
CA THR A 9 0.36 -15.48 -7.05
C THR A 9 0.69 -14.06 -6.58
N GLY A 10 0.21 -13.66 -5.41
CA GLY A 10 0.53 -12.36 -4.82
C GLY A 10 -0.17 -11.19 -5.50
N TRP A 11 0.52 -10.06 -5.54
CA TRP A 11 0.00 -8.77 -5.97
C TRP A 11 1.09 -7.91 -6.60
N ASP A 12 0.65 -6.86 -7.29
CA ASP A 12 1.48 -5.80 -7.85
C ASP A 12 1.00 -4.43 -7.34
N PRO A 13 1.91 -3.46 -7.17
CA PRO A 13 1.52 -2.10 -6.79
C PRO A 13 0.61 -1.48 -7.84
N TYR A 14 -0.40 -0.73 -7.39
CA TYR A 14 -1.23 0.07 -8.27
C TYR A 14 -0.37 1.07 -9.05
N ASP A 15 -0.65 1.22 -10.34
CA ASP A 15 0.06 2.16 -11.19
C ASP A 15 -0.30 3.61 -10.83
N ALA A 16 0.57 4.24 -10.05
CA ALA A 16 0.40 5.62 -9.61
C ALA A 16 0.44 6.64 -10.76
N ALA A 17 0.95 6.28 -11.95
CA ALA A 17 0.92 7.16 -13.12
C ALA A 17 -0.51 7.41 -13.63
N ARG A 18 -1.47 6.55 -13.26
CA ARG A 18 -2.89 6.73 -13.56
C ARG A 18 -3.57 7.78 -12.67
N ILE A 19 -2.87 8.31 -11.65
CA ILE A 19 -3.41 9.30 -10.71
C ILE A 19 -2.94 10.71 -11.11
N ASP A 20 -3.65 11.31 -12.06
CA ASP A 20 -3.21 12.53 -12.76
C ASP A 20 -2.98 13.73 -11.84
N ASN A 21 -3.72 13.84 -10.74
CA ASN A 21 -3.70 15.01 -9.86
C ASN A 21 -2.58 14.98 -8.81
N LEU A 22 -1.89 13.85 -8.61
CA LEU A 22 -0.89 13.70 -7.55
C LEU A 22 0.56 13.78 -8.03
N GLY A 23 0.78 13.99 -9.33
CA GLY A 23 2.09 14.38 -9.86
C GLY A 23 3.15 13.27 -9.94
N PHE A 24 2.77 12.01 -9.79
CA PHE A 24 3.68 10.88 -10.00
C PHE A 24 4.17 10.85 -11.46
N GLY A 25 5.46 10.55 -11.66
CA GLY A 25 6.12 10.57 -12.97
C GLY A 25 6.42 11.97 -13.53
N LYS A 26 5.70 13.00 -13.06
CA LYS A 26 5.97 14.41 -13.40
C LYS A 26 7.02 15.03 -12.48
N TYR A 27 6.90 14.79 -11.18
CA TYR A 27 7.80 15.34 -10.16
C TYR A 27 8.66 14.20 -9.59
N PRO A 28 10.01 14.29 -9.65
CA PRO A 28 10.88 13.20 -9.19
C PRO A 28 10.71 12.87 -7.70
N ASP A 29 10.35 13.85 -6.88
CA ASP A 29 10.17 13.70 -5.43
C ASP A 29 8.74 13.24 -5.04
N VAL A 30 7.91 12.87 -6.02
CA VAL A 30 6.67 12.13 -5.80
C VAL A 30 6.94 10.64 -6.05
N ILE A 31 6.98 9.85 -4.98
CA ILE A 31 7.27 8.41 -5.03
C ILE A 31 6.09 7.59 -4.51
N THR A 32 6.11 6.27 -4.71
CA THR A 32 5.16 5.36 -4.05
C THR A 32 5.73 4.84 -2.73
N ASN A 33 4.86 4.34 -1.86
CA ASN A 33 5.23 3.58 -0.66
C ASN A 33 6.21 2.43 -0.98
N VAL A 34 5.98 1.68 -2.07
CA VAL A 34 6.89 0.58 -2.47
C VAL A 34 8.28 1.09 -2.88
N MET A 35 8.38 2.27 -3.50
CA MET A 35 9.67 2.90 -3.76
C MET A 35 10.36 3.33 -2.46
N LEU A 36 9.62 3.89 -1.50
CA LEU A 36 10.17 4.26 -0.20
C LEU A 36 10.71 3.05 0.56
N GLU A 37 10.03 1.90 0.52
CA GLU A 37 10.54 0.64 1.07
C GLU A 37 11.89 0.26 0.45
N ARG A 38 12.07 0.48 -0.86
CA ARG A 38 13.37 0.26 -1.52
C ARG A 38 14.43 1.24 -1.00
N LEU A 39 14.11 2.52 -0.82
CA LEU A 39 15.03 3.50 -0.25
C LEU A 39 15.43 3.16 1.20
N ALA A 40 14.45 2.75 2.02
CA ALA A 40 14.65 2.44 3.43
C ALA A 40 15.38 1.10 3.66
N ALA A 41 15.41 0.20 2.68
CA ALA A 41 16.06 -1.10 2.78
C ALA A 41 17.60 -0.98 2.80
N PRO A 42 18.32 -1.68 3.71
CA PRO A 42 19.78 -1.74 3.70
C PRO A 42 20.37 -2.31 2.39
N SER A 43 19.66 -3.24 1.75
CA SER A 43 19.97 -3.79 0.42
C SER A 43 19.32 -2.98 -0.73
N GLY A 44 18.85 -1.78 -0.42
CA GLY A 44 18.25 -0.83 -1.34
C GLY A 44 19.27 -0.03 -2.14
N PRO A 45 18.81 0.72 -3.17
CA PRO A 45 19.69 1.56 -3.99
C PRO A 45 20.43 2.64 -3.17
N THR A 46 19.84 3.09 -2.06
CA THR A 46 20.42 4.11 -1.17
C THR A 46 20.98 3.54 0.14
N LYS A 47 21.13 2.21 0.24
CA LYS A 47 21.68 1.51 1.41
C LYS A 47 20.98 1.87 2.73
N GLY A 48 19.66 2.04 2.68
CA GLY A 48 18.83 2.36 3.83
C GLY A 48 18.68 3.85 4.16
N LYS A 49 19.27 4.74 3.35
CA LYS A 49 19.08 6.19 3.46
C LYS A 49 17.81 6.62 2.71
N ILE A 50 16.98 7.43 3.36
CA ILE A 50 15.79 8.03 2.73
C ILE A 50 16.21 9.40 2.18
N LEU A 51 16.52 9.43 0.88
CA LEU A 51 17.00 10.60 0.16
C LEU A 51 15.98 11.01 -0.90
N ARG A 52 15.93 12.31 -1.20
CA ARG A 52 15.13 12.87 -2.29
C ARG A 52 15.63 12.32 -3.64
N PRO A 53 14.76 11.73 -4.48
CA PRO A 53 15.17 11.26 -5.80
C PRO A 53 15.71 12.36 -6.73
N SER A 54 15.26 13.61 -6.58
CA SER A 54 15.66 14.71 -7.46
C SER A 54 17.12 15.14 -7.29
N ASP A 55 17.62 15.21 -6.05
CA ASP A 55 18.91 15.83 -5.73
C ASP A 55 19.76 15.03 -4.74
N GLY A 56 19.27 13.90 -4.23
CA GLY A 56 19.97 13.03 -3.29
C GLY A 56 20.14 13.61 -1.89
N ARG A 57 19.49 14.73 -1.56
CA ARG A 57 19.54 15.32 -0.22
C ARG A 57 18.65 14.56 0.76
N GLU A 58 18.93 14.74 2.05
CA GLU A 58 18.08 14.18 3.10
C GLU A 58 16.69 14.83 3.06
N VAL A 59 15.69 14.03 3.42
CA VAL A 59 14.30 14.48 3.50
C VAL A 59 14.07 15.10 4.88
N GLU A 60 13.73 16.39 4.92
CA GLU A 60 13.39 17.11 6.16
C GLU A 60 11.87 17.13 6.40
N SER A 61 11.08 16.94 5.35
CA SER A 61 9.63 16.89 5.45
C SER A 61 9.03 16.00 4.37
N ALA A 62 8.14 15.10 4.78
CA ALA A 62 7.43 14.21 3.89
C ALA A 62 5.93 14.21 4.17
N VAL A 63 5.14 14.07 3.11
CA VAL A 63 3.71 13.76 3.21
C VAL A 63 3.45 12.32 2.75
N PHE A 64 2.56 11.63 3.44
CA PHE A 64 2.03 10.32 3.06
C PHE A 64 0.56 10.48 2.70
N ILE A 65 0.23 10.27 1.42
CA ILE A 65 -1.12 10.42 0.90
C ILE A 65 -1.79 9.04 0.93
N GLN A 66 -2.72 8.85 1.87
CA GLN A 66 -3.48 7.62 1.97
C GLN A 66 -4.45 7.45 0.81
N CYS A 67 -4.80 6.20 0.54
CA CYS A 67 -5.79 5.83 -0.47
C CYS A 67 -5.42 6.36 -1.88
N ALA A 68 -4.12 6.47 -2.20
CA ALA A 68 -3.68 6.87 -3.53
C ALA A 68 -4.04 5.76 -4.54
N GLY A 69 -5.14 5.96 -5.27
CA GLY A 69 -5.69 4.97 -6.21
C GLY A 69 -6.54 3.86 -5.56
N SER A 70 -6.78 3.90 -4.25
CA SER A 70 -7.69 2.96 -3.54
C SER A 70 -8.90 3.69 -2.98
N ARG A 71 -10.01 2.98 -2.78
CA ARG A 71 -11.30 3.55 -2.38
C ARG A 71 -11.70 4.72 -3.28
N ASP A 72 -11.43 4.55 -4.57
CA ASP A 72 -11.69 5.55 -5.61
C ASP A 72 -12.38 4.87 -6.79
N GLN A 73 -13.57 5.36 -7.15
CA GLN A 73 -14.39 4.77 -8.21
C GLN A 73 -13.75 4.88 -9.60
N ASN A 74 -12.81 5.81 -9.79
CA ASN A 74 -12.07 5.94 -11.04
C ASN A 74 -10.81 5.03 -11.09
N HIS A 75 -10.49 4.38 -9.98
CA HIS A 75 -9.31 3.52 -9.80
C HIS A 75 -9.73 2.21 -9.12
N LEU A 76 -9.10 1.83 -8.00
CA LEU A 76 -9.50 0.66 -7.22
C LEU A 76 -10.65 1.05 -6.29
N SER A 77 -11.81 0.42 -6.50
CA SER A 77 -13.03 0.69 -5.72
C SER A 77 -12.92 0.23 -4.25
N TYR A 78 -11.98 -0.66 -3.97
CA TYR A 78 -11.78 -1.32 -2.68
C TYR A 78 -10.65 -0.68 -1.85
N CYS A 79 -10.59 -1.05 -0.57
CA CYS A 79 -9.48 -0.72 0.32
C CYS A 79 -8.38 -1.76 0.21
N SER A 80 -7.14 -1.32 0.03
CA SER A 80 -5.98 -2.20 -0.08
C SER A 80 -5.45 -2.74 1.25
N GLY A 81 -6.17 -2.55 2.37
CA GLY A 81 -5.92 -3.18 3.68
C GLY A 81 -4.69 -2.68 4.45
N ILE A 82 -3.56 -2.46 3.78
CA ILE A 82 -2.24 -2.29 4.41
C ILE A 82 -1.69 -0.86 4.37
N CYS A 83 -2.23 0.01 3.50
CA CYS A 83 -1.62 1.31 3.19
C CYS A 83 -1.46 2.20 4.43
N CYS A 84 -2.45 2.19 5.33
CA CYS A 84 -2.42 2.95 6.57
C CYS A 84 -1.28 2.50 7.50
N LEU A 85 -1.11 1.19 7.67
CA LEU A 85 -0.04 0.63 8.49
C LEU A 85 1.33 0.85 7.86
N ALA A 86 1.43 0.68 6.53
CA ALA A 86 2.65 0.93 5.79
C ALA A 86 3.12 2.37 5.97
N SER A 87 2.24 3.37 5.80
CA SER A 87 2.65 4.76 5.96
C SER A 87 2.99 5.15 7.41
N LEU A 88 2.34 4.55 8.42
CA LEU A 88 2.76 4.73 9.82
C LEU A 88 4.18 4.17 10.04
N LYS A 89 4.47 3.00 9.50
CA LYS A 89 5.79 2.37 9.55
C LYS A 89 6.85 3.20 8.81
N GLU A 90 6.52 3.67 7.62
CA GLU A 90 7.40 4.48 6.80
C GLU A 90 7.66 5.87 7.40
N ALA A 91 6.66 6.48 8.04
CA ALA A 91 6.85 7.71 8.81
C ALA A 91 7.83 7.47 9.97
N ALA A 92 7.71 6.34 10.68
CA ALA A 92 8.68 5.95 11.69
C ALA A 92 10.08 5.71 11.11
N TYR A 93 10.21 5.10 9.92
CA TYR A 93 11.51 4.98 9.24
C TYR A 93 12.14 6.34 8.96
N LEU A 94 11.37 7.30 8.44
CA LEU A 94 11.87 8.65 8.20
C LEU A 94 12.41 9.28 9.49
N ARG A 95 11.64 9.18 10.59
CA ARG A 95 12.03 9.69 11.91
C ARG A 95 13.27 9.02 12.50
N GLU A 96 13.40 7.71 12.31
CA GLU A 96 14.59 6.96 12.73
C GLU A 96 15.85 7.38 11.98
N ARG A 97 15.75 7.73 10.69
CA ARG A 97 16.90 8.18 9.88
C ARG A 97 17.20 9.65 10.10
N ASN A 98 16.17 10.48 10.28
CA ASN A 98 16.30 11.90 10.52
C ASN A 98 15.36 12.32 11.68
N PRO A 99 15.89 12.40 12.93
CA PRO A 99 15.14 12.82 14.10
C PRO A 99 14.65 14.28 14.10
N ASN A 100 14.97 15.07 13.07
CA ASN A 100 14.40 16.40 12.87
C ASN A 100 13.33 16.44 11.76
N ALA A 101 13.19 15.37 10.97
CA ALA A 101 12.24 15.34 9.86
C ALA A 101 10.79 15.35 10.34
N ARG A 102 9.90 15.98 9.56
CA ARG A 102 8.46 16.01 9.83
C ARG A 102 7.71 15.09 8.88
N ALA A 103 6.85 14.23 9.42
CA ALA A 103 5.98 13.36 8.65
C ALA A 103 4.52 13.80 8.79
N HIS A 104 3.83 13.91 7.67
CA HIS A 104 2.44 14.33 7.62
C HIS A 104 1.61 13.26 6.90
N ILE A 105 0.59 12.70 7.55
CA ILE A 105 -0.24 11.64 6.96
C ILE A 105 -1.63 12.19 6.67
N PHE A 106 -1.99 12.28 5.39
CA PHE A 106 -3.31 12.70 4.94
C PHE A 106 -4.20 11.49 4.71
N TYR A 107 -5.34 11.42 5.41
CA TYR A 107 -6.18 10.23 5.45
C TYR A 107 -7.68 10.52 5.42
N ILE A 108 -8.45 9.55 4.91
CA ILE A 108 -9.92 9.55 5.04
C ILE A 108 -10.31 8.88 6.37
N ASP A 109 -9.91 7.62 6.50
CA ASP A 109 -10.00 6.82 7.73
C ASP A 109 -8.66 6.15 7.96
N LEU A 110 -8.15 6.19 9.20
CA LEU A 110 -6.92 5.51 9.57
C LEU A 110 -7.28 4.09 10.02
N ARG A 111 -6.97 3.10 9.18
CA ARG A 111 -7.40 1.70 9.38
C ARG A 111 -6.28 0.86 9.98
N THR A 112 -6.31 0.67 11.30
CA THR A 112 -5.37 -0.17 12.05
C THR A 112 -6.13 -1.14 12.97
N PRO A 113 -6.75 -2.19 12.43
CA PRO A 113 -7.66 -3.05 13.20
C PRO A 113 -6.94 -3.85 14.29
N GLY A 114 -7.66 -4.13 15.39
CA GLY A 114 -7.19 -5.01 16.46
C GLY A 114 -5.91 -4.50 17.13
N THR A 115 -4.93 -5.38 17.31
CA THR A 115 -3.68 -5.07 18.01
C THR A 115 -2.82 -4.04 17.29
N TYR A 116 -3.10 -3.73 16.02
CA TYR A 116 -2.40 -2.68 15.29
C TYR A 116 -2.69 -1.27 15.82
N GLU A 117 -3.75 -1.07 16.60
CA GLU A 117 -4.01 0.20 17.28
C GLU A 117 -2.87 0.57 18.24
N PHE A 118 -2.23 -0.40 18.90
CA PHE A 118 -1.06 -0.15 19.75
C PHE A 118 0.11 0.41 18.94
N PHE A 119 0.33 -0.12 17.74
CA PHE A 119 1.35 0.39 16.83
C PHE A 119 1.02 1.82 16.37
N GLN A 120 -0.23 2.08 15.99
CA GLN A 120 -0.68 3.43 15.67
C GLN A 120 -0.39 4.41 16.81
N LYS A 121 -0.84 4.09 18.04
CA LYS A 121 -0.63 4.94 19.22
C LYS A 121 0.85 5.23 19.47
N LYS A 122 1.70 4.21 19.34
CA LYS A 122 3.15 4.35 19.50
C LYS A 122 3.77 5.27 18.45
N VAL A 123 3.37 5.14 17.18
CA VAL A 123 3.92 5.99 16.12
C VAL A 123 3.43 7.43 16.27
N LEU A 124 2.15 7.61 16.58
CA LEU A 124 1.53 8.93 16.72
C LEU A 124 1.85 9.65 18.04
N SER A 125 2.60 9.03 18.96
CA SER A 125 3.15 9.73 20.12
C SER A 125 4.41 10.55 19.79
N ASP A 126 4.98 10.40 18.59
CA ASP A 126 6.04 11.27 18.09
C ASP A 126 5.44 12.59 17.59
N GLU A 127 5.79 13.70 18.23
CA GLU A 127 5.27 15.05 17.93
C GLU A 127 5.63 15.54 16.51
N HIS A 128 6.61 14.93 15.85
CA HIS A 128 6.97 15.23 14.46
C HIS A 128 6.17 14.42 13.44
N ILE A 129 5.33 13.48 13.89
CA ILE A 129 4.39 12.74 13.04
C ILE A 129 2.99 13.29 13.29
N THR A 130 2.41 13.91 12.26
CA THR A 130 1.07 14.50 12.32
C THR A 130 0.14 13.81 11.36
N ILE A 131 -1.14 13.79 11.70
CA ILE A 131 -2.19 13.26 10.84
C ILE A 131 -3.19 14.37 10.50
N MET A 132 -3.70 14.35 9.28
CA MET A 132 -4.74 15.27 8.83
C MET A 132 -5.85 14.49 8.16
N LYS A 133 -7.08 14.69 8.65
CA LYS A 133 -8.26 14.07 8.08
C LYS A 133 -8.71 14.88 6.87
N GLY A 134 -8.48 14.32 5.68
CA GLY A 134 -8.62 15.04 4.42
C GLY A 134 -8.16 14.24 3.21
N LYS A 135 -8.83 14.42 2.07
CA LYS A 135 -8.36 13.91 0.77
C LYS A 135 -7.51 14.99 0.10
N VAL A 136 -6.32 14.61 -0.34
CA VAL A 136 -5.46 15.50 -1.13
C VAL A 136 -6.10 15.72 -2.49
N ALA A 137 -6.29 16.99 -2.85
CA ALA A 137 -6.88 17.40 -4.11
C ALA A 137 -5.83 17.47 -5.23
N ARG A 138 -4.62 17.96 -4.93
CA ARG A 138 -3.55 18.10 -5.92
C ARG A 138 -2.17 18.19 -5.28
N VAL A 139 -1.16 17.74 -6.02
CA VAL A 139 0.25 18.06 -5.76
C VAL A 139 0.80 18.90 -6.90
N THR A 140 1.49 19.98 -6.55
CA THR A 140 2.20 20.85 -7.50
C THR A 140 3.64 21.07 -7.02
N GLU A 141 4.49 21.64 -7.87
CA GLU A 141 5.84 22.03 -7.48
C GLU A 141 5.95 23.55 -7.52
N ASP A 142 6.51 24.14 -6.47
CA ASP A 142 6.83 25.56 -6.44
C ASP A 142 8.06 25.83 -7.34
N PRO A 143 7.94 26.67 -8.39
CA PRO A 143 9.04 26.91 -9.33
C PRO A 143 10.23 27.62 -8.68
N ALA A 144 10.04 28.38 -7.60
CA ALA A 144 11.10 29.12 -6.93
C ALA A 144 11.89 28.23 -5.95
N THR A 145 11.18 27.39 -5.19
CA THR A 145 11.80 26.57 -4.13
C THR A 145 12.05 25.13 -4.53
N ARG A 146 11.44 24.66 -5.63
CA ARG A 146 11.43 23.25 -6.08
C ARG A 146 10.85 22.29 -5.04
N ARG A 147 10.08 22.79 -4.07
CA ARG A 147 9.38 21.97 -3.07
C ARG A 147 7.99 21.60 -3.57
N LEU A 148 7.47 20.48 -3.10
CA LEU A 148 6.15 19.99 -3.46
C LEU A 148 5.10 20.66 -2.58
N VAL A 149 4.10 21.28 -3.20
CA VAL A 149 2.96 21.90 -2.53
C VAL A 149 1.76 20.97 -2.62
N VAL A 150 1.32 20.50 -1.46
CA VAL A 150 0.20 19.58 -1.27
C VAL A 150 -1.02 20.38 -0.90
N GLU A 151 -2.05 20.33 -1.74
CA GLU A 151 -3.33 20.98 -1.49
C GLU A 151 -4.37 19.94 -1.09
N ALA A 152 -4.98 20.12 0.07
CA ALA A 152 -5.97 19.17 0.59
C ALA A 152 -7.11 19.90 1.30
N GLU A 153 -8.25 19.22 1.38
CA GLU A 153 -9.33 19.62 2.28
C GLU A 153 -8.98 19.18 3.70
N ASP A 154 -9.08 20.09 4.67
CA ASP A 154 -9.08 19.76 6.09
C ASP A 154 -10.52 19.71 6.56
N ILE A 155 -11.01 18.49 6.76
CA ILE A 155 -12.40 18.21 7.12
C ILE A 155 -12.70 18.73 8.52
N LEU A 156 -11.72 18.74 9.43
CA LEU A 156 -11.94 19.13 10.82
C LEU A 156 -12.04 20.66 10.98
N SER A 157 -11.28 21.42 10.19
CA SER A 157 -11.35 22.89 10.17
C SER A 157 -12.28 23.46 9.11
N ALA A 158 -12.92 22.61 8.28
CA ALA A 158 -13.75 23.00 7.15
C ALA A 158 -13.04 23.96 6.17
N GLY A 159 -11.74 23.75 5.99
CA GLY A 159 -10.84 24.64 5.24
C GLY A 159 -10.04 23.92 4.17
N LYS A 160 -9.30 24.70 3.38
CA LYS A 160 -8.24 24.17 2.50
C LYS A 160 -6.90 24.38 3.19
N THR A 161 -6.07 23.36 3.19
CA THR A 161 -4.68 23.47 3.64
C THR A 161 -3.73 23.43 2.45
N ARG A 162 -2.59 24.11 2.61
CA ARG A 162 -1.45 24.02 1.71
C ARG A 162 -0.22 23.72 2.53
N LEU A 163 0.47 22.65 2.18
CA LEU A 163 1.67 22.21 2.88
C LEU A 163 2.81 22.03 1.88
N ALA A 164 3.92 22.72 2.09
CA ALA A 164 5.15 22.54 1.32
C ALA A 164 6.02 21.45 1.98
N VAL A 165 6.40 20.43 1.22
CA VAL A 165 7.24 19.31 1.66
C VAL A 165 8.33 18.98 0.66
N ASP A 166 9.33 18.22 1.08
CA ASP A 166 10.45 17.81 0.23
C ASP A 166 10.17 16.51 -0.50
N LEU A 167 9.32 15.66 0.07
CA LEU A 167 8.94 14.37 -0.49
C LEU A 167 7.44 14.12 -0.35
N VAL A 168 6.82 13.59 -1.41
CA VAL A 168 5.45 13.06 -1.38
C VAL A 168 5.51 11.55 -1.57
N VAL A 169 4.86 10.82 -0.67
CA VAL A 169 4.75 9.37 -0.72
C VAL A 169 3.29 8.99 -0.96
N LEU A 170 3.03 8.40 -2.12
CA LEU A 170 1.71 7.89 -2.49
C LEU A 170 1.55 6.49 -1.90
N ALA A 171 0.64 6.34 -0.94
CA ALA A 171 0.31 5.03 -0.38
C ALA A 171 -0.58 4.26 -1.38
N SER A 172 0.09 3.73 -2.41
CA SER A 172 -0.53 3.06 -3.54
C SER A 172 -1.16 1.72 -3.15
N GLY A 173 -2.24 1.38 -3.84
CA GLY A 173 -3.03 0.18 -3.56
C GLY A 173 -2.39 -1.12 -4.02
N MET A 174 -3.05 -2.23 -3.69
CA MET A 174 -2.67 -3.59 -4.10
C MET A 174 -3.58 -4.06 -5.23
N VAL A 175 -2.97 -4.48 -6.34
CA VAL A 175 -3.67 -5.09 -7.48
C VAL A 175 -3.31 -6.58 -7.51
N PRO A 176 -4.28 -7.51 -7.55
CA PRO A 176 -3.95 -8.93 -7.64
C PRO A 176 -3.19 -9.21 -8.94
N SER A 177 -2.14 -10.04 -8.89
CA SER A 177 -1.32 -10.30 -10.09
C SER A 177 -2.09 -10.98 -11.24
N LEU A 178 -3.25 -11.57 -10.92
CA LEU A 178 -4.18 -12.16 -11.88
C LEU A 178 -4.91 -11.12 -12.74
N ALA A 179 -4.89 -9.83 -12.36
CA ALA A 179 -5.41 -8.74 -13.20
C ALA A 179 -4.65 -8.60 -14.54
N ARG A 180 -3.43 -9.14 -14.64
CA ARG A 180 -2.68 -9.21 -15.91
C ARG A 180 -3.10 -10.38 -16.81
N GLY A 181 -3.94 -11.27 -16.30
CA GLY A 181 -4.36 -12.50 -16.96
C GLY A 181 -4.30 -13.67 -16.01
N ALA A 182 -5.45 -14.31 -15.80
CA ALA A 182 -5.52 -15.60 -15.14
C ALA A 182 -5.45 -16.75 -16.16
N PRO A 183 -4.91 -17.93 -15.78
CA PRO A 183 -4.99 -19.11 -16.61
C PRO A 183 -6.46 -19.45 -16.90
N ALA A 184 -6.81 -19.48 -18.19
CA ALA A 184 -8.19 -19.67 -18.64
C ALA A 184 -8.77 -20.99 -18.08
N GLY A 185 -9.95 -20.89 -17.46
CA GLY A 185 -10.68 -22.04 -16.92
C GLY A 185 -10.09 -22.65 -15.64
N LEU A 186 -9.01 -22.08 -15.07
CA LEU A 186 -8.43 -22.58 -13.83
C LEU A 186 -9.07 -21.97 -12.58
N VAL A 187 -9.35 -20.66 -12.60
CA VAL A 187 -9.83 -19.91 -11.43
C VAL A 187 -11.05 -19.07 -11.77
N ALA A 188 -12.00 -19.00 -10.84
CA ALA A 188 -13.06 -18.00 -10.88
C ALA A 188 -12.56 -16.73 -10.19
N LEU A 189 -12.80 -15.57 -10.81
CA LEU A 189 -12.40 -14.26 -10.28
C LEU A 189 -13.62 -13.37 -10.04
N ASP A 190 -13.51 -12.47 -9.07
CA ASP A 190 -14.47 -11.37 -8.90
C ASP A 190 -14.19 -10.22 -9.90
N GLY A 191 -15.00 -9.16 -9.82
CA GLY A 191 -14.85 -7.97 -10.68
C GLY A 191 -13.52 -7.22 -10.49
N ASP A 192 -12.84 -7.44 -9.37
CA ASP A 192 -11.55 -6.84 -9.02
C ASP A 192 -10.37 -7.80 -9.28
N HIS A 193 -10.63 -8.96 -9.89
CA HIS A 193 -9.67 -10.01 -10.27
C HIS A 193 -9.08 -10.80 -9.09
N PHE A 194 -9.73 -10.80 -7.93
CA PHE A 194 -9.38 -11.69 -6.82
C PHE A 194 -10.04 -13.06 -6.97
N VAL A 195 -9.39 -14.11 -6.46
CA VAL A 195 -9.90 -15.48 -6.58
C VAL A 195 -11.14 -15.72 -5.71
N LEU A 196 -12.22 -16.17 -6.36
CA LEU A 196 -13.44 -16.66 -5.72
C LEU A 196 -13.32 -18.16 -5.44
N ALA A 197 -12.71 -18.50 -4.30
CA ALA A 197 -12.43 -19.90 -3.94
C ALA A 197 -13.68 -20.81 -3.99
N ALA A 198 -14.84 -20.33 -3.53
CA ALA A 198 -16.09 -21.10 -3.54
C ALA A 198 -16.65 -21.38 -4.94
N GLN A 199 -16.21 -20.64 -5.96
CA GLN A 199 -16.62 -20.81 -7.36
C GLN A 199 -15.51 -21.46 -8.20
N THR A 200 -14.38 -21.80 -7.57
CA THR A 200 -13.26 -22.45 -8.23
C THR A 200 -13.46 -23.98 -8.18
N GLY A 201 -12.94 -24.71 -9.17
CA GLY A 201 -13.06 -26.16 -9.26
C GLY A 201 -12.48 -26.92 -8.05
N GLU A 202 -13.01 -28.13 -7.80
CA GLU A 202 -12.54 -28.98 -6.70
C GLU A 202 -11.01 -29.17 -6.73
N GLY A 203 -10.38 -29.06 -5.56
CA GLY A 203 -8.92 -29.20 -5.40
C GLY A 203 -8.10 -27.97 -5.80
N ILE A 204 -8.73 -26.83 -6.05
CA ILE A 204 -8.04 -25.55 -6.29
C ILE A 204 -8.35 -24.58 -5.15
N PHE A 205 -7.29 -24.02 -4.55
CA PHE A 205 -7.35 -23.14 -3.40
C PHE A 205 -6.62 -21.82 -3.70
N ALA A 206 -6.86 -20.78 -2.91
CA ALA A 206 -6.14 -19.52 -3.01
C ALA A 206 -5.64 -19.06 -1.64
N ALA A 207 -4.52 -18.34 -1.62
CA ALA A 207 -3.90 -17.85 -0.40
C ALA A 207 -3.36 -16.42 -0.56
N GLY A 208 -3.44 -15.65 0.53
CA GLY A 208 -2.89 -14.30 0.64
C GLY A 208 -3.46 -13.34 -0.40
N CYS A 209 -2.59 -12.52 -1.00
CA CYS A 209 -3.04 -11.42 -1.85
C CYS A 209 -3.75 -11.83 -3.15
N ALA A 210 -3.73 -13.13 -3.51
CA ALA A 210 -4.49 -13.63 -4.64
C ALA A 210 -6.01 -13.63 -4.39
N ARG A 211 -6.46 -13.68 -3.13
CA ARG A 211 -7.90 -13.72 -2.76
C ARG A 211 -8.46 -12.40 -2.23
N ALA A 212 -7.61 -11.51 -1.73
CA ALA A 212 -7.99 -10.22 -1.16
C ALA A 212 -6.72 -9.42 -0.83
N PRO A 213 -6.77 -8.09 -0.72
CA PRO A 213 -5.65 -7.32 -0.19
C PRO A 213 -5.49 -7.57 1.31
N VAL A 214 -4.39 -8.23 1.70
CA VAL A 214 -4.13 -8.64 3.08
C VAL A 214 -2.68 -8.37 3.47
N ASP A 215 -2.41 -8.30 4.78
CA ASP A 215 -1.05 -8.23 5.30
C ASP A 215 -0.34 -9.60 5.29
N VAL A 216 0.91 -9.60 5.75
CA VAL A 216 1.75 -10.80 5.81
C VAL A 216 1.19 -11.84 6.79
N ALA A 217 0.67 -11.42 7.95
CA ALA A 217 0.18 -12.35 8.96
C ALA A 217 -1.08 -13.09 8.47
N ALA A 218 -2.02 -12.35 7.89
CA ALA A 218 -3.20 -12.92 7.24
C ALA A 218 -2.81 -13.81 6.05
N SER A 219 -1.82 -13.41 5.25
CA SER A 219 -1.32 -14.25 4.14
C SER A 219 -0.74 -15.59 4.62
N VAL A 220 -0.02 -15.60 5.74
CA VAL A 220 0.53 -16.83 6.34
C VAL A 220 -0.58 -17.73 6.90
N GLN A 221 -1.59 -17.15 7.53
CA GLN A 221 -2.77 -17.89 8.00
C GLN A 221 -3.50 -18.55 6.85
N ASP A 222 -3.73 -17.81 5.76
CA ASP A 222 -4.36 -18.34 4.55
C ASP A 222 -3.56 -19.47 3.92
N ALA A 223 -2.24 -19.30 3.82
CA ALA A 223 -1.36 -20.32 3.26
C ALA A 223 -1.43 -21.62 4.08
N THR A 224 -1.50 -21.50 5.40
CA THR A 224 -1.67 -22.66 6.30
C THR A 224 -3.01 -23.36 6.06
N ALA A 225 -4.09 -22.59 5.96
CA ALA A 225 -5.42 -23.15 5.69
C ALA A 225 -5.49 -23.82 4.30
N ALA A 226 -4.97 -23.17 3.27
CA ALA A 226 -4.94 -23.71 1.91
C ALA A 226 -4.12 -25.01 1.83
N ALA A 227 -3.00 -25.10 2.54
CA ALA A 227 -2.19 -26.32 2.62
C ALA A 227 -2.96 -27.47 3.29
N ALA A 228 -3.67 -27.21 4.39
CA ALA A 228 -4.47 -28.21 5.07
C ALA A 228 -5.59 -28.78 4.17
N LEU A 229 -6.32 -27.90 3.49
CA LEU A 229 -7.39 -28.30 2.57
C LEU A 229 -6.87 -29.07 1.35
N ALA A 230 -5.70 -28.69 0.83
CA ALA A 230 -5.04 -29.39 -0.27
C ALA A 230 -4.65 -30.82 0.14
N ILE A 231 -4.07 -31.01 1.34
CA ILE A 231 -3.72 -32.33 1.88
C ILE A 231 -4.97 -33.18 2.06
N GLU A 232 -6.03 -32.63 2.64
CA GLU A 232 -7.30 -33.33 2.83
C GLU A 232 -7.91 -33.78 1.50
N THR A 233 -7.87 -32.92 0.49
CA THR A 233 -8.38 -33.22 -0.85
C THR A 233 -7.61 -34.36 -1.50
N ILE A 234 -6.28 -34.32 -1.44
CA ILE A 234 -5.42 -35.39 -1.97
C ILE A 234 -5.69 -36.72 -1.25
N HIS A 235 -5.80 -36.70 0.08
CA HIS A 235 -6.06 -37.90 0.88
C HIS A 235 -7.44 -38.50 0.61
N THR A 236 -8.44 -37.65 0.44
CA THR A 236 -9.81 -38.08 0.13
C THR A 236 -9.90 -38.67 -1.28
N ALA A 237 -9.24 -38.05 -2.25
CA ALA A 237 -9.16 -38.57 -3.61
C ALA A 237 -8.42 -39.92 -3.69
N ALA A 238 -7.38 -40.14 -2.89
CA ALA A 238 -6.64 -41.41 -2.85
C ALA A 238 -7.42 -42.58 -2.25
N LYS A 239 -8.51 -42.31 -1.50
CA LYS A 239 -9.38 -43.33 -0.90
C LYS A 239 -10.59 -43.71 -1.77
N ARG A 240 -10.83 -42.98 -2.86
CA ARG A 240 -11.87 -43.27 -3.85
C ARG A 240 -11.29 -44.15 -4.96
#